data_AF-A0A1G7CDZ3-F1
#
_entry.id   AF-A0A1G7CDZ3-F1
#
_cell.length_a   1.000
_cell.length_b   1.000
_cell.length_c   1.000
_cell.angle_alpha   90.00
_cell.angle_beta   90.00
_cell.angle_gamma   90.00
#
_symmetry.space_group_name_H-M   'P 1'
#
loop_
_entity.id
_entity.type
_entity.pdbx_description
1 polymer ?
#
loop_
_entity_poly.entity_id
_entity_poly.type
_entity_poly.pdbx_seq_one_letter_code
_entity_poly.pdbx_strand_id
1 'polypeptide(L)'
;MKVVGMAVAAALLLTACQYADPIYPDRPPGEDRTVRRDLSKPYQRDTVFGPGGIDLFGSGEEERPADGSGGIGVNSFLWRASLDTIAFMPLTSADPFGGVIITDWYTPPETPNERFKVNVYILAKALRADGIEVSVFKQARAAGLNALADPGGSQAADVDGAGAVGGWADIPVEETVATDLENAILTRARQLRMAALRER
;
A
#
# COMPACT_ATOMS: atom_id res chain seq x y z
N MET A 1 -39.63 -31.74 -37.14
CA MET A 1 -38.78 -31.78 -38.36
C MET A 1 -38.72 -30.40 -39.00
N LYS A 2 -37.54 -29.76 -38.91
CA LYS A 2 -36.91 -28.82 -39.86
C LYS A 2 -36.03 -27.83 -39.07
N VAL A 3 -34.78 -28.21 -38.90
CA VAL A 3 -33.67 -27.34 -38.50
C VAL A 3 -33.05 -26.83 -39.81
N VAL A 4 -33.23 -25.55 -40.10
CA VAL A 4 -32.56 -24.77 -41.16
C VAL A 4 -32.52 -23.36 -40.56
N GLY A 5 -31.42 -22.73 -40.20
CA GLY A 5 -30.05 -22.81 -40.67
C GLY A 5 -29.66 -21.38 -41.05
N MET A 6 -28.96 -20.66 -40.18
CA MET A 6 -28.16 -19.49 -40.57
C MET A 6 -27.22 -19.06 -39.44
N ALA A 7 -26.21 -19.90 -39.18
CA ALA A 7 -25.03 -19.50 -38.43
C ALA A 7 -24.03 -18.87 -39.40
N VAL A 8 -24.16 -17.58 -39.70
CA VAL A 8 -23.08 -16.75 -40.28
C VAL A 8 -23.27 -15.30 -39.83
N ALA A 9 -22.83 -14.98 -38.62
CA ALA A 9 -22.67 -13.60 -38.14
C ALA A 9 -21.40 -13.46 -37.29
N ALA A 10 -20.32 -14.14 -37.70
CA ALA A 10 -19.00 -14.08 -37.09
C ALA A 10 -17.94 -13.98 -38.18
N ALA A 11 -17.91 -12.86 -38.91
CA ALA A 11 -16.87 -12.57 -39.90
C ALA A 11 -16.73 -11.05 -40.16
N LEU A 12 -16.59 -10.25 -39.11
CA LEU A 12 -15.98 -8.92 -39.21
C LEU A 12 -14.61 -8.97 -38.54
N LEU A 13 -13.72 -9.73 -39.16
CA LEU A 13 -12.30 -9.77 -38.84
C LEU A 13 -11.59 -8.65 -39.62
N LEU A 14 -11.04 -7.72 -38.84
CA LEU A 14 -9.68 -7.16 -39.01
C LEU A 14 -9.25 -6.81 -40.45
N THR A 15 -9.49 -5.56 -40.85
CA THR A 15 -8.71 -4.90 -41.90
C THR A 15 -8.22 -3.54 -41.43
N ALA A 16 -7.03 -3.54 -40.85
CA ALA A 16 -6.20 -2.34 -40.68
C ALA A 16 -4.72 -2.74 -40.73
N CYS A 17 -4.28 -3.24 -41.88
CA CYS A 17 -2.85 -3.18 -42.23
C CYS A 17 -2.62 -1.86 -42.96
N GLN A 18 -2.37 -0.78 -42.22
CA GLN A 18 -1.84 0.44 -42.80
C GLN A 18 -0.32 0.30 -42.92
N TYR A 19 0.12 0.28 -44.17
CA TYR A 19 1.51 0.28 -44.61
C TYR A 19 2.13 1.61 -44.17
N ALA A 20 3.04 1.56 -43.19
CA ALA A 20 3.84 2.71 -42.77
C ALA A 20 5.25 2.53 -43.35
N ASP A 21 5.63 3.39 -44.29
CA ASP A 21 6.99 3.41 -44.84
C ASP A 21 7.99 3.79 -43.75
N PRO A 22 9.07 3.02 -43.53
CA PRO A 22 10.14 3.45 -42.67
C PRO A 22 10.91 4.58 -43.36
N ILE A 23 10.81 5.79 -42.80
CA ILE A 23 11.71 6.90 -43.13
C ILE A 23 13.11 6.48 -42.65
N TYR A 24 13.92 5.97 -43.56
CA TYR A 24 15.34 5.77 -43.28
C TYR A 24 15.98 7.17 -43.28
N PRO A 25 16.65 7.60 -42.20
CA PRO A 25 17.50 8.77 -42.30
C PRO A 25 18.61 8.44 -43.29
N ASP A 26 18.72 9.25 -44.35
CA ASP A 26 19.83 9.19 -45.28
C ASP A 26 21.14 9.28 -44.48
N ARG A 27 21.88 8.18 -44.44
CA ARG A 27 23.24 8.16 -43.90
C ARG A 27 24.13 8.67 -45.03
N PRO A 28 24.79 9.83 -44.91
CA PRO A 28 25.75 10.25 -45.92
C PRO A 28 26.91 9.23 -45.95
N PRO A 29 27.27 8.66 -47.10
CA PRO A 29 28.43 7.80 -47.18
C PRO A 29 29.69 8.67 -47.26
N GLY A 30 30.61 8.45 -46.33
CA GLY A 30 31.95 9.03 -46.35
C GLY A 30 32.12 10.24 -45.45
N GLU A 31 32.24 10.01 -44.15
CA GLU A 31 32.87 10.98 -43.28
C GLU A 31 33.91 10.28 -42.40
N ASP A 32 35.13 10.26 -42.95
CA ASP A 32 36.37 9.99 -42.23
C ASP A 32 36.55 11.07 -41.17
N ARG A 33 36.38 10.72 -39.91
CA ARG A 33 36.74 11.59 -38.79
C ARG A 33 37.51 10.79 -37.78
N THR A 34 38.81 11.06 -37.76
CA THR A 34 39.66 10.97 -36.58
C THR A 34 38.93 11.59 -35.38
N VAL A 35 38.29 10.75 -34.57
CA VAL A 35 37.56 11.21 -33.38
C VAL A 35 38.58 11.58 -32.31
N ARG A 36 38.98 12.86 -32.29
CA ARG A 36 39.47 13.50 -31.07
C ARG A 36 38.28 13.53 -30.10
N ARG A 37 38.27 12.58 -29.18
CA ARG A 37 37.25 12.43 -28.14
C ARG A 37 37.21 13.73 -27.31
N ASP A 38 36.22 14.56 -27.59
CA ASP A 38 35.92 15.76 -26.81
C ASP A 38 35.08 15.34 -25.60
N LEU A 39 35.70 15.35 -24.41
CA LEU A 39 35.08 14.96 -23.13
C LEU A 39 34.12 16.03 -22.57
N SER A 40 33.89 17.13 -23.27
CA SER A 40 33.11 18.27 -22.76
C SER A 40 31.59 18.18 -23.00
N LYS A 41 31.08 17.13 -23.68
CA LYS A 41 29.65 16.95 -23.91
C LYS A 41 29.05 15.86 -23.02
N PRO A 42 28.14 16.19 -22.08
CA PRO A 42 27.42 15.18 -21.32
C PRO A 42 26.55 14.35 -22.28
N TYR A 43 26.58 13.04 -22.08
CA TYR A 43 25.82 12.07 -22.86
C TYR A 43 24.32 12.30 -22.65
N GLN A 44 23.64 12.94 -23.61
CA GLN A 44 22.18 12.97 -23.63
C GLN A 44 21.69 11.56 -23.95
N ARG A 45 21.07 10.90 -22.96
CA ARG A 45 20.26 9.70 -23.21
C ARG A 45 18.87 10.15 -23.63
N ASP A 46 18.50 9.81 -24.85
CA ASP A 46 17.11 9.92 -25.29
C ASP A 46 16.28 8.84 -24.56
N THR A 47 15.24 9.28 -23.85
CA THR A 47 14.24 8.39 -23.24
C THR A 47 13.24 7.92 -24.31
N VAL A 48 12.53 6.81 -24.03
CA VAL A 48 11.68 6.07 -24.99
C VAL A 48 10.57 6.91 -25.65
N PHE A 49 10.25 8.10 -25.13
CA PHE A 49 9.24 9.01 -25.68
C PHE A 49 9.81 10.35 -26.20
N GLY A 50 11.10 10.37 -26.53
CA GLY A 50 11.78 11.56 -27.05
C GLY A 50 12.43 12.41 -25.95
N PRO A 51 13.20 13.44 -26.33
CA PRO A 51 13.92 14.30 -25.39
C PRO A 51 12.93 15.12 -24.56
N GLY A 52 12.53 14.59 -23.40
CA GLY A 52 11.49 15.13 -22.50
C GLY A 52 10.48 14.10 -21.99
N GLY A 53 10.61 12.81 -22.35
CA GLY A 53 9.67 11.75 -21.98
C GLY A 53 9.77 11.29 -20.52
N ILE A 54 8.60 10.95 -19.95
CA ILE A 54 8.38 10.34 -18.63
C ILE A 54 9.19 9.04 -18.46
N ASP A 55 10.12 9.03 -17.50
CA ASP A 55 10.85 7.84 -17.05
C ASP A 55 9.91 6.87 -16.31
N LEU A 56 9.24 6.01 -17.08
CA LEU A 56 8.32 4.99 -16.57
C LEU A 56 8.99 3.63 -16.28
N PHE A 57 10.26 3.45 -16.65
CA PHE A 57 11.05 2.26 -16.35
C PHE A 57 12.47 2.69 -15.95
N GLY A 58 12.73 2.66 -14.64
CA GLY A 58 13.97 3.13 -14.03
C GLY A 58 15.22 2.39 -14.49
N SER A 59 15.96 3.00 -15.41
CA SER A 59 17.36 2.70 -15.65
C SER A 59 18.14 4.00 -15.87
N GLY A 60 18.27 4.75 -14.79
CA GLY A 60 19.01 6.02 -14.72
C GLY A 60 19.62 6.15 -13.34
N GLU A 61 20.67 5.39 -13.11
CA GLU A 61 21.50 5.42 -11.92
C GLU A 61 22.23 6.77 -11.86
N GLU A 62 21.69 7.70 -11.09
CA GLU A 62 22.41 8.88 -10.62
C GLU A 62 22.24 8.94 -9.10
N GLU A 63 23.38 8.99 -8.42
CA GLU A 63 23.59 8.87 -6.98
C GLU A 63 22.81 9.93 -6.19
N ARG A 64 21.51 9.70 -6.00
CA ARG A 64 20.75 10.31 -4.90
C ARG A 64 20.85 9.36 -3.72
N PRO A 65 21.10 9.86 -2.49
CA PRO A 65 21.00 9.02 -1.31
C PRO A 65 19.60 8.39 -1.36
N ALA A 66 19.55 7.07 -1.41
CA ALA A 66 18.33 6.30 -1.53
C ALA A 66 17.53 6.43 -0.23
N ASP A 67 16.90 7.58 -0.05
CA ASP A 67 15.92 7.85 1.00
C ASP A 67 14.53 7.61 0.42
N GLY A 68 14.19 6.33 0.30
CA GLY A 68 12.83 5.83 0.09
C GLY A 68 12.21 6.09 -1.29
N SER A 69 11.69 5.03 -1.90
CA SER A 69 10.69 5.10 -2.99
C SER A 69 11.16 5.50 -4.40
N GLY A 70 11.97 4.64 -5.02
CA GLY A 70 11.83 4.45 -6.47
C GLY A 70 10.55 3.66 -6.75
N GLY A 71 9.38 4.34 -6.84
CA GLY A 71 8.20 3.79 -7.52
C GLY A 71 6.86 3.67 -6.77
N ILE A 72 6.78 3.92 -5.46
CA ILE A 72 5.50 3.76 -4.72
C ILE A 72 5.34 4.88 -3.69
N GLY A 73 4.15 5.45 -3.55
CA GLY A 73 3.83 6.75 -2.95
C GLY A 73 4.21 7.00 -1.48
N VAL A 74 4.83 6.04 -0.77
CA VAL A 74 5.14 6.10 0.66
C VAL A 74 6.55 5.59 0.98
N ASN A 75 7.04 5.85 2.19
CA ASN A 75 8.35 5.38 2.63
C ASN A 75 8.37 3.84 2.82
N SER A 76 9.27 3.15 2.12
CA SER A 76 9.38 1.69 2.18
C SER A 76 9.78 1.14 3.55
N PHE A 77 10.57 1.88 4.34
CA PHE A 77 10.96 1.46 5.68
C PHE A 77 9.82 1.61 6.69
N LEU A 78 9.06 2.71 6.62
CA LEU A 78 7.85 2.89 7.44
C LEU A 78 6.82 1.80 7.14
N TRP A 79 6.58 1.51 5.86
CA TRP A 79 5.65 0.47 5.44
C TRP A 79 6.04 -0.91 6.02
N ARG A 80 7.28 -1.33 5.80
CA ARG A 80 7.77 -2.63 6.29
C ARG A 80 7.78 -2.70 7.81
N ALA A 81 8.23 -1.63 8.48
CA ALA A 81 8.24 -1.58 9.93
C ALA A 81 6.84 -1.66 10.53
N SER A 82 5.86 -0.97 9.92
CA SER A 82 4.47 -1.02 10.35
C SER A 82 3.96 -2.46 10.30
N LEU A 83 4.07 -3.11 9.14
CA LEU A 83 3.64 -4.49 8.98
C LEU A 83 4.32 -5.43 9.98
N ASP A 84 5.63 -5.34 10.17
CA ASP A 84 6.38 -6.16 11.14
C ASP A 84 5.82 -5.98 12.58
N THR A 85 5.53 -4.74 12.98
CA THR A 85 5.08 -4.43 14.35
C THR A 85 3.67 -4.93 14.62
N ILE A 86 2.76 -4.84 13.65
CA ILE A 86 1.34 -5.25 13.83
C ILE A 86 1.00 -6.63 13.26
N ALA A 87 2.00 -7.40 12.80
CA ALA A 87 1.83 -8.72 12.19
C ALA A 87 1.18 -9.79 13.11
N PHE A 88 1.01 -9.50 14.40
CA PHE A 88 0.32 -10.40 15.33
C PHE A 88 -1.21 -10.29 15.23
N MET A 89 -1.75 -9.26 14.57
CA MET A 89 -3.19 -9.09 14.34
C MET A 89 -3.55 -9.47 12.89
N PRO A 90 -4.76 -10.01 12.64
CA PRO A 90 -5.23 -10.24 11.28
C PRO A 90 -5.34 -8.92 10.50
N LEU A 91 -4.93 -8.90 9.24
CA LEU A 91 -5.07 -7.73 8.36
C LEU A 91 -6.38 -7.80 7.57
N THR A 92 -7.16 -6.71 7.60
CA THR A 92 -8.35 -6.54 6.76
C THR A 92 -8.00 -5.87 5.44
N SER A 93 -7.07 -4.90 5.47
CA SER A 93 -6.62 -4.16 4.28
C SER A 93 -5.19 -3.67 4.44
N ALA A 94 -4.42 -3.68 3.36
CA ALA A 94 -3.06 -3.13 3.31
C ALA A 94 -2.81 -2.56 1.90
N ASP A 95 -2.97 -1.26 1.73
CA ASP A 95 -2.69 -0.53 0.49
C ASP A 95 -1.27 0.09 0.53
N PRO A 96 -0.31 -0.47 -0.22
CA PRO A 96 1.08 0.01 -0.22
C PRO A 96 1.27 1.35 -0.95
N PHE A 97 0.31 1.78 -1.78
CA PHE A 97 0.42 3.04 -2.51
C PHE A 97 -0.17 4.20 -1.70
N GLY A 98 -1.33 3.97 -1.09
CA GLY A 98 -2.02 4.93 -0.22
C GLY A 98 -1.43 5.02 1.19
N GLY A 99 -0.58 4.07 1.59
CA GLY A 99 0.01 4.06 2.93
C GLY A 99 -0.98 3.66 4.01
N VAL A 100 -2.00 2.88 3.70
CA VAL A 100 -3.08 2.53 4.63
C VAL A 100 -2.96 1.07 5.02
N ILE A 101 -2.92 0.80 6.33
CA ILE A 101 -2.96 -0.55 6.88
C ILE A 101 -4.08 -0.61 7.92
N ILE A 102 -5.00 -1.56 7.76
CA ILE A 102 -6.16 -1.75 8.63
C ILE A 102 -6.19 -3.21 9.08
N THR A 103 -6.25 -3.40 10.39
CA THR A 103 -6.39 -4.72 11.01
C THR A 103 -7.87 -5.11 11.18
N ASP A 104 -8.13 -6.39 11.41
CA ASP A 104 -9.41 -6.85 11.95
C ASP A 104 -9.40 -6.75 13.48
N TRP A 105 -10.54 -7.01 14.12
CA TRP A 105 -10.63 -7.15 15.56
C TRP A 105 -9.83 -8.36 16.06
N TYR A 106 -8.84 -8.09 16.90
CA TYR A 106 -8.01 -9.11 17.56
C TYR A 106 -8.32 -9.18 19.06
N THR A 107 -8.56 -10.37 19.59
CA THR A 107 -8.75 -10.64 21.01
C THR A 107 -7.50 -11.32 21.57
N PRO A 108 -6.72 -10.64 22.43
CA PRO A 108 -5.59 -11.25 23.10
C PRO A 108 -6.02 -12.42 23.98
N PRO A 109 -5.24 -13.51 24.05
CA PRO A 109 -5.57 -14.66 24.91
C PRO A 109 -5.57 -14.30 26.40
N GLU A 110 -4.78 -13.30 26.81
CA GLU A 110 -4.71 -12.79 28.18
C GLU A 110 -5.99 -12.04 28.61
N THR A 111 -6.69 -11.43 27.65
CA THR A 111 -7.90 -10.62 27.90
C THR A 111 -9.04 -11.00 26.94
N PRO A 112 -9.67 -12.19 27.12
CA PRO A 112 -10.68 -12.73 26.18
C PRO A 112 -12.00 -11.92 26.12
N ASN A 113 -12.14 -10.94 27.00
CA ASN A 113 -13.27 -10.02 27.06
C ASN A 113 -12.94 -8.65 26.46
N GLU A 114 -11.76 -8.48 25.86
CA GLU A 114 -11.34 -7.29 25.15
C GLU A 114 -11.00 -7.65 23.70
N ARG A 115 -11.20 -6.68 22.81
CA ARG A 115 -10.75 -6.75 21.43
C ARG A 115 -10.19 -5.43 20.98
N PHE A 116 -9.18 -5.49 20.14
CA PHE A 116 -8.44 -4.35 19.65
C PHE A 116 -8.48 -4.33 18.13
N LYS A 117 -8.54 -3.13 17.57
CA LYS A 117 -8.35 -2.87 16.15
C LYS A 117 -7.40 -1.70 16.02
N VAL A 118 -6.49 -1.77 15.07
CA VAL A 118 -5.50 -0.75 14.77
C VAL A 118 -5.59 -0.35 13.29
N ASN A 119 -5.58 0.96 13.07
CA ASN A 119 -5.42 1.58 11.77
C ASN A 119 -4.08 2.32 11.76
N VAL A 120 -3.30 2.15 10.70
CA VAL A 120 -2.02 2.82 10.50
C VAL A 120 -2.07 3.57 9.17
N TYR A 121 -1.70 4.84 9.20
CA TYR A 121 -1.59 5.70 8.04
C TYR A 121 -0.15 6.21 7.90
N ILE A 122 0.46 6.00 6.73
CA ILE A 122 1.80 6.48 6.42
C ILE A 122 1.64 7.70 5.52
N LEU A 123 1.89 8.86 6.11
CA LEU A 123 1.61 10.17 5.53
C LEU A 123 2.79 10.71 4.71
N ALA A 124 4.02 10.29 5.06
CA ALA A 124 5.24 10.85 4.48
C ALA A 124 6.04 9.85 3.63
N LYS A 125 6.70 10.41 2.61
CA LYS A 125 7.70 9.70 1.80
C LYS A 125 9.08 9.64 2.47
N ALA A 126 9.38 10.62 3.30
CA ALA A 126 10.61 10.67 4.09
C ALA A 126 10.42 9.96 5.44
N LEU A 127 11.51 9.41 5.98
CA LEU A 127 11.51 8.84 7.32
C LEU A 127 11.53 9.96 8.37
N ARG A 128 10.35 10.40 8.81
CA ARG A 128 10.15 11.45 9.83
C ARG A 128 9.21 10.97 10.93
N ALA A 129 9.26 11.64 12.09
CA ALA A 129 8.44 11.29 13.25
C ALA A 129 6.94 11.59 13.03
N ASP A 130 6.62 12.65 12.30
CA ASP A 130 5.26 13.05 11.90
C ASP A 130 4.77 12.35 10.62
N GLY A 131 5.55 11.38 10.12
CA GLY A 131 5.28 10.69 8.86
C GLY A 131 4.33 9.50 8.96
N ILE A 132 3.84 9.21 10.16
CA ILE A 132 2.96 8.09 10.48
C ILE A 132 1.93 8.52 11.53
N GLU A 133 0.72 7.99 11.40
CA GLU A 133 -0.37 8.17 12.36
C GLU A 133 -0.98 6.80 12.67
N VAL A 134 -1.16 6.50 13.96
CA VAL A 134 -1.74 5.24 14.42
C VAL A 134 -3.00 5.51 15.24
N SER A 135 -4.12 4.89 14.85
CA SER A 135 -5.36 4.91 15.63
C SER A 135 -5.65 3.53 16.20
N VAL A 136 -5.84 3.46 17.51
CA VAL A 136 -6.17 2.22 18.24
C VAL A 136 -7.59 2.30 18.77
N PHE A 137 -8.36 1.25 18.53
CA PHE A 137 -9.72 1.10 19.01
C PHE A 137 -9.79 -0.11 19.94
N LYS A 138 -10.43 0.05 21.10
CA LYS A 138 -10.68 -1.04 22.05
C LYS A 138 -12.18 -1.19 22.27
N GLN A 139 -12.63 -2.44 22.29
CA GLN A 139 -13.95 -2.80 22.78
C GLN A 139 -13.81 -3.83 23.88
N ALA A 140 -14.69 -3.77 24.87
CA ALA A 140 -14.81 -4.84 25.85
C ALA A 140 -16.26 -5.28 26.01
N ARG A 141 -16.43 -6.51 26.47
CA ARG A 141 -17.72 -7.05 26.88
C ARG A 141 -17.67 -7.43 28.35
N ALA A 142 -18.80 -7.33 29.04
CA ALA A 142 -18.91 -7.82 30.40
C ALA A 142 -18.68 -9.34 30.41
N ALA A 143 -17.68 -9.78 31.19
CA ALA A 143 -17.51 -11.20 31.50
C ALA A 143 -18.77 -11.67 32.23
N GLY A 144 -19.43 -12.70 31.70
CA GLY A 144 -20.80 -13.05 32.07
C GLY A 144 -21.03 -13.28 33.57
N LEU A 145 -21.71 -12.32 34.21
CA LEU A 145 -22.46 -12.51 35.46
C LEU A 145 -23.98 -12.34 35.27
N ASN A 146 -24.44 -12.10 34.04
CA ASN A 146 -25.87 -11.86 33.73
C ASN A 146 -26.66 -13.13 33.33
N ALA A 147 -26.16 -14.33 33.61
CA ALA A 147 -26.89 -15.59 33.35
C ALA A 147 -27.84 -16.02 34.49
N LEU A 148 -27.98 -15.20 35.54
CA LEU A 148 -28.81 -15.50 36.72
C LEU A 148 -29.97 -14.49 36.95
N ALA A 149 -30.17 -13.53 36.04
CA ALA A 149 -31.30 -12.60 36.12
C ALA A 149 -32.54 -13.23 35.46
N ASP A 150 -33.56 -13.46 36.29
CA ASP A 150 -34.90 -13.97 36.01
C ASP A 150 -35.52 -13.43 34.69
N PRO A 151 -36.02 -14.27 33.76
CA PRO A 151 -36.58 -13.83 32.47
C PRO A 151 -38.00 -13.22 32.53
N GLY A 152 -38.51 -12.87 33.71
CA GLY A 152 -39.84 -12.31 33.89
C GLY A 152 -39.94 -10.79 33.65
N GLY A 153 -40.01 -10.34 32.39
CA GLY A 153 -40.23 -8.92 32.09
C GLY A 153 -40.57 -8.62 30.63
N SER A 154 -41.83 -8.79 30.27
CA SER A 154 -42.37 -8.52 28.92
C SER A 154 -42.48 -7.02 28.64
N GLN A 155 -41.39 -6.36 28.25
CA GLN A 155 -41.47 -5.13 27.45
C GLN A 155 -40.12 -4.81 26.77
N ALA A 156 -39.81 -5.50 25.67
CA ALA A 156 -38.74 -5.08 24.77
C ALA A 156 -39.36 -4.21 23.67
N ALA A 157 -39.41 -2.91 23.95
CA ALA A 157 -39.75 -1.88 22.97
C ALA A 157 -38.53 -1.64 22.07
N ASP A 158 -38.76 -1.77 20.76
CA ASP A 158 -38.35 -0.83 19.70
C ASP A 158 -37.02 -0.09 19.93
N VAL A 159 -35.90 -0.71 19.52
CA VAL A 159 -34.61 -0.02 19.40
C VAL A 159 -33.92 -0.48 18.12
N ASP A 160 -33.88 0.40 17.13
CA ASP A 160 -32.99 0.29 15.97
C ASP A 160 -31.54 0.34 16.47
N GLY A 161 -30.88 -0.82 16.54
CA GLY A 161 -29.45 -0.94 16.84
C GLY A 161 -29.08 -1.81 18.04
N ALA A 162 -29.17 -3.14 17.87
CA ALA A 162 -28.32 -4.15 18.50
C ALA A 162 -28.00 -4.02 20.01
N GLY A 163 -29.01 -3.97 20.86
CA GLY A 163 -28.86 -4.27 22.29
C GLY A 163 -28.88 -5.78 22.54
N ALA A 164 -27.73 -6.45 22.50
CA ALA A 164 -27.59 -7.84 22.93
C ALA A 164 -26.94 -7.93 24.31
N VAL A 165 -27.55 -8.70 25.21
CA VAL A 165 -26.97 -9.12 26.49
C VAL A 165 -25.62 -9.80 26.20
N GLY A 166 -24.50 -9.20 26.63
CA GLY A 166 -23.15 -9.64 26.24
C GLY A 166 -22.53 -8.88 25.05
N GLY A 167 -23.07 -7.72 24.68
CA GLY A 167 -22.57 -6.87 23.61
C GLY A 167 -21.20 -6.25 23.89
N TRP A 168 -20.45 -6.02 22.81
CA TRP A 168 -19.19 -5.29 22.84
C TRP A 168 -19.47 -3.79 22.94
N ALA A 169 -18.87 -3.13 23.93
CA ALA A 169 -18.94 -1.69 24.11
C ALA A 169 -17.57 -1.06 23.82
N ASP A 170 -17.56 0.09 23.15
CA ASP A 170 -16.34 0.88 22.91
C ASP A 170 -15.79 1.42 24.23
N ILE A 171 -14.47 1.26 24.41
CA ILE A 171 -13.74 1.81 25.55
C ILE A 171 -12.69 2.79 25.02
N PRO A 172 -12.59 4.00 25.59
CA PRO A 172 -11.52 4.92 25.22
C PRO A 172 -10.16 4.28 25.48
N VAL A 173 -9.31 4.29 24.45
CA VAL A 173 -7.93 3.84 24.55
C VAL A 173 -7.08 4.99 25.10
N GLU A 174 -6.14 4.67 25.97
CA GLU A 174 -5.17 5.64 26.46
C GLU A 174 -4.29 6.14 25.30
N GLU A 175 -4.09 7.46 25.22
CA GLU A 175 -3.33 8.10 24.13
C GLU A 175 -1.87 7.60 24.03
N THR A 176 -1.31 7.18 25.17
CA THR A 176 0.04 6.62 25.26
C THR A 176 0.19 5.35 24.43
N VAL A 177 -0.85 4.51 24.32
CA VAL A 177 -0.80 3.25 23.57
C VAL A 177 -0.58 3.48 22.07
N ALA A 178 -1.28 4.47 21.50
CA ALA A 178 -1.10 4.84 20.09
C ALA A 178 0.31 5.42 19.86
N THR A 179 0.72 6.34 20.75
CA THR A 179 2.04 6.97 20.71
C THR A 179 3.18 5.93 20.83
N ASP A 180 3.03 4.93 21.70
CA ASP A 180 4.02 3.86 21.89
C ASP A 180 4.13 2.97 20.65
N LEU A 181 3.01 2.67 19.99
CA LEU A 181 3.01 1.95 18.71
C LEU A 181 3.71 2.75 17.62
N GLU A 182 3.44 4.06 17.50
CA GLU A 182 4.15 4.94 16.56
C GLU A 182 5.66 4.93 16.81
N ASN A 183 6.07 5.09 18.07
CA ASN A 183 7.46 5.07 18.45
C ASN A 183 8.13 3.71 18.15
N ALA A 184 7.43 2.60 18.36
CA ALA A 184 7.90 1.26 18.03
C ALA A 184 8.12 1.11 16.52
N ILE A 185 7.17 1.57 15.70
CA ILE A 185 7.27 1.53 14.24
C ILE A 185 8.42 2.41 13.75
N LEU A 186 8.52 3.65 14.23
CA LEU A 186 9.60 4.57 13.86
C LEU A 186 10.98 4.00 14.22
N THR A 187 11.08 3.36 15.39
CA THR A 187 12.31 2.69 15.84
C THR A 187 12.67 1.53 14.91
N ARG A 188 11.70 0.67 14.59
CA ARG A 188 11.90 -0.46 13.67
C ARG A 188 12.27 0.00 12.26
N ALA A 189 11.64 1.07 11.75
CA ALA A 189 11.96 1.65 10.46
C ALA A 189 13.40 2.18 10.39
N ARG A 190 13.88 2.85 11.44
CA ARG A 190 15.28 3.28 11.56
C ARG A 190 16.24 2.09 11.57
N GLN A 191 15.90 1.02 12.29
CA GLN A 191 16.71 -0.21 12.29
C GLN A 191 16.81 -0.81 10.87
N LEU A 192 15.69 -0.90 10.16
CA LEU A 192 15.67 -1.39 8.78
C LEU A 192 16.50 -0.52 7.84
N ARG A 193 16.43 0.81 7.99
CA ARG A 193 17.27 1.76 7.22
C ARG A 193 18.75 1.51 7.49
N MET A 194 19.14 1.36 8.75
CA MET A 194 20.54 1.10 9.11
C MET A 194 21.03 -0.25 8.61
N ALA A 195 20.18 -1.29 8.62
CA ALA A 195 20.52 -2.60 8.06
C ALA A 195 20.78 -2.51 6.55
N ALA A 196 19.89 -1.85 5.80
CA ALA A 196 20.05 -1.67 4.36
C ALA A 196 21.31 -0.89 3.95
N LEU A 197 21.78 0.02 4.80
CA LEU A 197 23.03 0.75 4.58
C LEU A 197 24.28 -0.09 4.82
N ARG A 198 24.22 -1.12 5.68
CA ARG A 198 25.34 -2.02 5.96
C ARG A 198 25.54 -3.08 4.89
N GLU A 199 24.50 -3.38 4.12
CA GLU A 199 24.48 -4.39 3.06
C GLU A 199 24.91 -3.83 1.69
N ARG A 200 25.31 -2.56 1.64
CA ARG A 200 25.90 -1.89 0.48
C ARG A 200 27.42 -1.95 0.54
#